data_AF-F9GB33-F1
#
_entry.id   AF-F9GB33-F1
#
_cell.length_a   1.000
_cell.length_b   1.000
_cell.length_c   1.000
_cell.angle_alpha   90.00
_cell.angle_beta   90.00
_cell.angle_gamma   90.00
#
_symmetry.space_group_name_H-M   'P 1'
#
loop_
_entity.id
_entity.type
_entity.pdbx_description
1 polymer ?
#
loop_
_entity_poly.entity_id
_entity_poly.type
_entity_poly.pdbx_seq_one_letter_code
_entity_poly.pdbx_strand_id
1 'polypeptide(L)' 'MFTYPGLGFSIWPLPPQSMTDRVRSTGLRVKEFESTLNNVMNLPKPTDEEWKLFEEAYKADTGEDFPLSQDEA' A
#
# COMPACT_ATOMS: atom_id res chain seq x y z
N MET A 1 5.79 -5.18 0.78
CA MET A 1 5.90 -4.86 -0.65
C MET A 1 5.49 -6.10 -1.42
N PHE A 2 4.48 -5.97 -2.27
CA PHE A 2 4.02 -7.02 -3.18
C PHE A 2 4.43 -6.62 -4.59
N THR A 3 5.12 -7.51 -5.30
CA THR A 3 5.59 -7.26 -6.67
C THR A 3 4.88 -8.22 -7.61
N TYR A 4 4.35 -7.69 -8.71
CA TYR A 4 3.65 -8.45 -9.74
C TYR A 4 4.41 -8.27 -11.07
N PRO A 5 5.47 -9.07 -11.32
CA PRO A 5 6.37 -8.84 -12.45
C PRO A 5 5.68 -8.99 -13.81
N GLY A 6 4.74 -9.93 -13.94
CA GLY A 6 3.97 -10.17 -15.17
C GLY A 6 3.11 -8.97 -15.59
N LEU A 7 2.86 -8.07 -14.65
CA LEU A 7 2.01 -6.90 -14.84
C LEU A 7 2.79 -5.57 -14.73
N GLY A 8 4.09 -5.63 -14.37
CA GLY A 8 4.98 -4.48 -14.39
C GLY A 8 4.86 -3.51 -13.20
N PHE A 9 4.24 -3.92 -12.09
CA PHE A 9 3.97 -3.02 -10.96
C PHE A 9 4.32 -3.60 -9.59
N SER A 10 4.44 -2.71 -8.61
CA SER A 10 4.69 -3.04 -7.20
C SER A 10 3.77 -2.23 -6.29
N ILE A 11 3.16 -2.90 -5.33
CA ILE A 11 2.29 -2.30 -4.33
C ILE A 11 3.00 -2.27 -2.98
N TRP A 12 2.96 -1.10 -2.35
CA TRP A 12 3.43 -0.88 -0.99
C TRP A 12 2.22 -0.68 -0.08
N PRO A 13 1.81 -1.71 0.69
CA PRO A 13 0.76 -1.52 1.69
C PRO A 13 1.29 -0.57 2.78
N LEU A 14 0.40 0.27 3.29
CA LEU A 14 0.70 1.09 4.45
C LEU A 14 0.91 0.19 5.68
N PRO A 15 1.81 0.57 6.60
CA PRO A 15 1.95 -0.14 7.85
C PRO A 15 0.63 -0.06 8.64
N PRO A 16 0.22 -1.15 9.31
CA PRO A 16 -1.01 -1.17 10.09
C PRO A 16 -0.93 -0.18 11.27
N GLN A 17 -2.07 0.38 11.67
CA GLN A 17 -2.15 1.37 12.74
C GLN A 17 -1.50 0.89 14.05
N SER A 18 -1.65 -0.39 14.40
CA SER A 18 -1.03 -0.98 15.60
C SER A 18 0.50 -0.93 15.59
N MET A 19 1.13 -1.05 14.41
CA MET A 19 2.58 -0.91 14.27
C MET A 19 3.00 0.55 14.39
N THR A 20 2.24 1.46 13.78
CA THR A 20 2.42 2.92 13.90
C THR A 20 2.35 3.37 15.36
N ASP A 21 1.36 2.90 16.11
CA ASP A 21 1.17 3.21 17.53
C ASP A 21 2.29 2.64 18.40
N ARG A 22 2.74 1.41 18.09
CA ARG A 22 3.88 0.80 18.78
C ARG A 22 5.14 1.64 18.60
N VAL A 23 5.47 2.08 17.38
CA VAL A 23 6.65 2.92 17.13
C VAL A 23 6.54 4.25 17.90
N ARG A 24 5.38 4.90 17.86
CA ARG A 24 5.11 6.13 18.65
C ARG A 24 5.32 5.92 20.14
N SER A 25 4.85 4.78 20.69
CA SER A 25 4.98 4.48 22.13
C SER A 25 6.42 4.29 22.60
N THR A 26 7.34 3.91 21.71
CA THR A 26 8.75 3.73 22.07
C THR A 26 9.52 5.04 22.18
N GLY A 27 9.00 6.15 21.64
CA GLY A 27 9.67 7.45 21.63
C GLY A 27 10.94 7.53 20.76
N LEU A 28 11.42 6.41 20.22
CA LEU A 28 12.62 6.35 19.38
C LEU A 28 12.31 6.90 17.99
N ARG A 29 13.06 7.93 17.57
CA ARG A 29 13.02 8.48 16.20
C ARG A 29 11.60 8.85 15.70
N VAL A 30 10.67 9.17 16.61
CA VAL A 30 9.27 9.47 16.28
C VAL A 30 9.15 10.56 15.20
N LYS A 31 10.00 11.60 15.25
CA LYS A 31 10.03 12.65 14.22
C LYS A 31 10.41 12.13 12.82
N GLU A 32 11.40 11.24 12.74
CA GLU A 32 11.81 10.62 11.47
C GLU A 32 10.70 9.72 10.94
N PHE A 33 10.06 8.96 11.83
CA PHE A 33 8.94 8.09 11.50
C PHE A 33 7.73 8.88 10.99
N GLU A 34 7.31 9.93 11.70
CA GLU A 34 6.17 10.77 11.30
C GLU A 34 6.43 11.52 10.00
N SER A 35 7.64 12.03 9.79
CA SER A 35 8.04 12.62 8.51
C SER A 35 7.95 11.61 7.37
N THR A 36 8.43 10.38 7.59
CA THR A 36 8.36 9.31 6.59
C THR A 36 6.92 8.91 6.29
N LEU A 37 6.10 8.72 7.34
CA LEU A 37 4.70 8.36 7.21
C LEU A 37 3.93 9.43 6.42
N ASN A 38 4.13 10.71 6.73
CA ASN A 38 3.51 11.81 5.98
C ASN A 38 3.94 11.82 4.51
N ASN A 39 5.22 11.58 4.21
CA ASN A 39 5.69 11.50 2.83
C ASN A 39 5.02 10.33 2.07
N VAL A 40 4.86 9.17 2.71
CA VAL A 40 4.20 8.01 2.11
C VAL A 40 2.70 8.25 1.92
N MET A 41 2.03 8.86 2.90
CA MET A 41 0.60 9.18 2.82
C MET A 41 0.27 10.20 1.72
N ASN A 42 1.25 11.03 1.33
CA ASN A 42 1.14 12.02 0.27
C ASN A 42 1.56 11.49 -1.12
N LEU A 43 1.96 10.23 -1.23
CA LEU A 43 2.22 9.64 -2.54
C LEU A 43 0.92 9.61 -3.37
N PRO A 44 1.01 9.77 -4.71
CA PRO A 44 -0.14 9.64 -5.57
C PRO A 44 -0.75 8.25 -5.38
N LYS A 45 -2.01 8.24 -4.96
CA LYS A 45 -2.81 7.02 -4.92
C LYS A 45 -3.35 6.77 -6.33
N PRO A 46 -3.44 5.50 -6.77
CA PRO A 46 -4.13 5.17 -7.99
C PRO A 46 -5.59 5.66 -7.89
N THR A 47 -6.11 6.14 -9.01
CA THR A 47 -7.54 6.40 -9.18
C THR A 47 -8.33 5.09 -9.17
N ASP A 48 -9.63 5.16 -8.92
CA ASP A 48 -10.51 3.97 -8.93
C ASP A 48 -10.48 3.26 -10.30
N GLU A 49 -10.32 4.01 -11.39
CA GLU A 49 -10.18 3.47 -12.74
C GLU A 49 -8.85 2.71 -12.91
N GLU A 50 -7.73 3.28 -12.45
CA GLU A 50 -6.42 2.63 -12.47
C GLU A 50 -6.39 1.39 -11.58
N TRP A 51 -7.05 1.44 -10.43
CA TRP A 51 -7.17 0.30 -9.53
C TRP A 51 -8.00 -0.84 -10.15
N LYS A 52 -9.12 -0.51 -10.80
CA LYS A 52 -9.92 -1.51 -11.50
C LYS A 52 -9.18 -2.17 -12.66
N LEU A 53 -8.44 -1.38 -13.45
CA LEU A 53 -7.59 -1.93 -14.53
C LEU A 53 -6.55 -2.89 -13.98
N PHE A 54 -6.01 -2.61 -12.80
CA PHE A 54 -5.09 -3.50 -12.09
C PHE A 54 -5.79 -4.82 -11.73
N GLU A 55 -6.97 -4.76 -11.10
CA GLU A 55 -7.70 -5.95 -10.66
C GLU A 55 -8.05 -6.86 -11.85
N GLU A 56 -8.49 -6.26 -12.96
CA GLU A 56 -8.79 -6.96 -14.20
C GLU A 56 -7.53 -7.61 -14.80
N ALA A 57 -6.40 -6.90 -14.82
CA ALA A 57 -5.13 -7.43 -15.32
C ALA A 57 -4.60 -8.58 -14.46
N TYR A 58 -4.70 -8.47 -13.12
CA TYR A 58 -4.34 -9.54 -12.20
C TYR A 58 -5.19 -10.79 -12.40
N LYS A 59 -6.51 -10.60 -12.54
CA LYS A 59 -7.44 -11.70 -12.79
C LYS A 59 -7.23 -12.36 -14.15
N ALA A 60 -6.86 -11.59 -15.17
CA ALA A 60 -6.53 -12.14 -16.48
C ALA A 60 -5.23 -12.98 -16.48
N ASP A 61 -4.23 -12.59 -15.68
CA ASP A 61 -2.95 -13.30 -15.57
C ASP A 61 -3.04 -14.55 -14.67
N THR A 62 -3.73 -14.44 -13.53
CA THR A 62 -3.74 -15.49 -12.49
C THR A 62 -5.01 -16.33 -12.45
N GLY A 63 -6.13 -15.82 -12.98
CA GLY A 63 -7.46 -16.41 -12.83
C GLY A 63 -8.11 -16.17 -11.46
N GLU A 64 -7.43 -15.46 -10.55
CA GLU A 64 -7.87 -15.19 -9.18
C GLU A 64 -8.31 -13.74 -9.00
N ASP A 65 -9.16 -13.48 -8.00
CA ASP A 65 -9.50 -12.11 -7.61
C ASP A 65 -8.31 -11.46 -6.89
N PHE A 66 -8.17 -10.14 -7.06
CA PHE A 66 -7.04 -9.44 -6.49
C PHE A 66 -7.11 -9.41 -4.95
N PRO A 67 -6.04 -9.80 -4.22
CA PRO A 67 -6.10 -9.99 -2.77
C PRO A 67 -6.06 -8.71 -1.93
N LEU A 68 -5.99 -7.51 -2.54
CA LEU A 68 -5.93 -6.24 -1.82
C LEU A 68 -7.13 -5.36 -2.19
N SER A 69 -7.63 -4.63 -1.19
CA SER A 69 -8.68 -3.61 -1.34
C SER A 69 -8.07 -2.21 -1.22
N GLN A 70 -8.60 -1.25 -1.98
CA GLN A 70 -8.24 0.17 -1.85
C GLN A 70 -8.82 0.81 -0.56
N ASP A 71 -9.84 0.20 0.04
CA ASP A 71 -10.63 0.74 1.16
C ASP A 71 -10.15 0.32 2.58
N GLU A 72 -9.04 -0.40 2.73
CA GLU A 72 -8.48 -0.69 4.06
C GLU A 72 -7.56 0.46 4.53
N ALA A 73 -8.17 1.56 5.00
CA ALA A 73 -7.52 2.60 5.81
C ALA A 73 -8.15 2.70 7.19
#